data_AF-A5UQ72-F1
#
_entry.id   AF-A5UQ72-F1
#
_cell.length_a   1.000
_cell.length_b   1.000
_cell.length_c   1.000
_cell.angle_alpha   90.00
_cell.angle_beta   90.00
_cell.angle_gamma   90.00
#
_symmetry.space_group_name_H-M   'P 1'
#
loop_
_entity.id
_entity.type
_entity.pdbx_description
1 polymer ?
#
loop_
_entity_poly.entity_id
_entity_poly.type
_entity_poly.pdbx_seq_one_letter_code
_entity_poly.pdbx_strand_id
1 'polypeptide(L)'
;MTHRRRRARMRNRIDDLISTLAAEDRMTDLEHELDQVTFWKLRSSERETWHYARGIAAFRRGDYAQALQRFEKGRTAAPRSARIAFALGQEYERVGRVADMLAAFDACPFPRVPSAYALMQARFAYLWDHPQKALQYVLPILDTYEALQIADDHFLFIRGLPFFGETWSYLGAFLELTGDLAMLRALTERARQHLKEYVFDGQVLVLECLERNDVTPLIAALEHTVQEGMALGWPVGYPAICLAVLQSQRTDDPQEAEHILDAVTLSDEDPPLLDDIRLLARCAVAHRAGDDEREALLMRQFLERQPMLLEPSRAFDVRLLQYQERLKPLYREGRVPEGASG
;
A
#
# COMPACT_ATOMS: atom_id res chain seq x y z
N MET A 1 -22.06 20.85 -41.52
CA MET A 1 -21.18 19.73 -41.95
C MET A 1 -19.72 20.03 -41.59
N THR A 2 -19.43 20.21 -40.30
CA THR A 2 -18.09 20.64 -39.82
C THR A 2 -17.88 20.15 -38.38
N HIS A 3 -18.25 18.90 -38.12
CA HIS A 3 -17.96 18.18 -36.87
C HIS A 3 -17.27 16.85 -37.22
N ARG A 4 -16.34 16.40 -36.36
CA ARG A 4 -15.56 15.13 -36.41
C ARG A 4 -14.20 15.13 -37.14
N ARG A 5 -13.44 16.21 -37.10
CA ARG A 5 -11.98 16.16 -37.32
C ARG A 5 -11.22 16.83 -36.17
N ARG A 6 -11.41 16.32 -34.95
CA ARG A 6 -10.56 16.65 -33.79
C ARG A 6 -10.09 15.34 -33.15
N ARG A 7 -8.84 14.97 -33.48
CA ARG A 7 -8.01 13.90 -32.88
C ARG A 7 -8.76 12.64 -32.43
N ALA A 8 -8.96 11.69 -33.34
CA ALA A 8 -8.92 10.29 -32.95
C ALA A 8 -7.53 10.05 -32.34
N ARG A 9 -7.44 9.90 -31.01
CA ARG A 9 -6.27 9.32 -30.35
C ARG A 9 -6.01 8.01 -31.08
N MET A 10 -4.96 7.96 -31.91
CA MET A 10 -4.69 6.77 -32.72
C MET A 10 -4.63 5.58 -31.77
N ARG A 11 -5.62 4.68 -31.87
CA ARG A 11 -5.73 3.56 -30.96
C ARG A 11 -4.48 2.69 -31.06
N ASN A 12 -4.02 2.23 -29.92
CA ASN A 12 -2.89 1.31 -29.81
C ASN A 12 -3.46 -0.09 -30.08
N ARG A 13 -3.01 -0.73 -31.15
CA ARG A 13 -3.55 -2.03 -31.58
C ARG A 13 -3.42 -3.11 -30.50
N ILE A 14 -2.39 -3.01 -29.67
CA ILE A 14 -2.17 -3.96 -28.58
C ILE A 14 -3.11 -3.68 -27.42
N ASP A 15 -3.37 -2.40 -27.09
CA ASP A 15 -4.37 -2.07 -26.06
C ASP A 15 -5.78 -2.50 -26.51
N ASP A 16 -6.11 -2.34 -27.80
CA ASP A 16 -7.38 -2.82 -28.37
C ASP A 16 -7.49 -4.35 -28.27
N LEU A 17 -6.43 -5.09 -28.63
CA LEU A 17 -6.37 -6.55 -28.49
C LEU A 17 -6.62 -6.98 -27.04
N ILE A 18 -5.90 -6.38 -26.09
CA ILE A 18 -6.06 -6.68 -24.65
C ILE A 18 -7.49 -6.42 -24.20
N SER A 19 -8.07 -5.29 -24.62
CA SER A 19 -9.44 -4.90 -24.26
C SER A 19 -10.47 -5.87 -24.84
N THR A 20 -10.29 -6.32 -26.08
CA THR A 20 -11.14 -7.32 -26.71
C THR A 20 -11.07 -8.66 -25.98
N LEU A 21 -9.87 -9.17 -25.70
CA LEU A 21 -9.72 -10.43 -24.97
C LEU A 21 -10.28 -10.36 -23.55
N ALA A 22 -10.13 -9.22 -22.87
CA ALA A 22 -10.73 -9.02 -21.56
C ALA A 22 -12.27 -9.01 -21.62
N ALA A 23 -12.86 -8.36 -22.63
CA ALA A 23 -14.31 -8.33 -22.82
C ALA A 23 -14.90 -9.71 -23.18
N GLU A 24 -14.10 -10.58 -23.81
CA GLU A 24 -14.47 -11.93 -24.21
C GLU A 24 -14.12 -13.01 -23.16
N ASP A 25 -13.56 -12.63 -22.01
CA ASP A 25 -13.01 -13.56 -20.99
C ASP A 25 -11.95 -14.53 -21.54
N ARG A 26 -11.17 -14.07 -22.52
CA ARG A 26 -10.13 -14.83 -23.24
C ARG A 26 -8.72 -14.36 -22.89
N MET A 27 -8.51 -13.84 -21.68
CA MET A 27 -7.19 -13.34 -21.27
C MET A 27 -6.11 -14.43 -21.20
N THR A 28 -6.50 -15.70 -21.15
CA THR A 28 -5.59 -16.85 -21.27
C THR A 28 -4.94 -16.94 -22.66
N ASP A 29 -5.60 -16.43 -23.70
CA ASP A 29 -5.10 -16.46 -25.09
C ASP A 29 -4.14 -15.31 -25.38
N LEU A 30 -3.98 -14.35 -24.47
CA LEU A 30 -3.24 -13.11 -24.70
C LEU A 30 -1.85 -13.35 -25.29
N GLU A 31 -1.10 -14.30 -24.75
CA GLU A 31 0.25 -14.59 -25.24
C GLU A 31 0.25 -15.12 -26.66
N HIS A 32 -0.66 -16.05 -26.96
CA HIS A 32 -0.82 -16.61 -28.30
C HIS A 32 -1.15 -15.51 -29.30
N GLU A 33 -2.10 -14.63 -28.97
CA GLU A 33 -2.51 -13.53 -29.83
C GLU A 33 -1.38 -12.49 -30.01
N LEU A 34 -0.62 -12.20 -28.96
CA LEU A 34 0.56 -11.32 -29.04
C LEU A 34 1.67 -11.90 -29.92
N ASP A 35 1.82 -13.23 -29.96
CA ASP A 35 2.82 -13.90 -30.80
C ASP A 35 2.43 -13.88 -32.30
N GLN A 36 1.14 -13.75 -32.62
CA GLN A 36 0.66 -13.53 -34.01
C GLN A 36 0.92 -12.10 -34.51
N VAL A 37 1.21 -11.16 -33.60
CA VAL A 37 1.46 -9.77 -33.98
C VAL A 37 2.83 -9.64 -34.64
N THR A 38 2.84 -9.07 -35.85
CA THR A 38 4.08 -8.71 -36.55
C THR A 38 4.85 -7.58 -35.85
N PHE A 39 5.76 -7.92 -34.94
CA PHE A 39 6.45 -6.98 -34.03
C PHE A 39 7.09 -5.76 -34.72
N TRP A 40 7.80 -5.95 -35.83
CA TRP A 40 8.51 -4.84 -36.50
C TRP A 40 7.55 -3.79 -37.09
N LYS A 41 6.29 -4.16 -37.36
CA LYS A 41 5.23 -3.24 -37.81
C LYS A 41 4.60 -2.45 -36.66
N LEU A 42 4.98 -2.71 -35.41
CA LEU A 42 4.51 -1.95 -34.25
C LEU A 42 5.26 -0.62 -34.13
N ARG A 43 4.53 0.43 -33.79
CA ARG A 43 5.07 1.74 -33.38
C ARG A 43 5.69 1.62 -31.99
N SER A 44 6.52 2.59 -31.59
CA SER A 44 7.22 2.54 -30.29
C SER A 44 6.28 2.35 -29.09
N SER A 45 5.14 3.06 -29.05
CA SER A 45 4.14 2.90 -27.97
C SER A 45 3.45 1.54 -28.01
N GLU A 46 3.26 0.96 -29.20
CA GLU A 46 2.67 -0.38 -29.35
C GLU A 46 3.68 -1.46 -28.94
N ARG A 47 4.97 -1.27 -29.26
CA ARG A 47 6.06 -2.16 -28.79
C ARG A 47 6.18 -2.13 -27.28
N GLU A 48 6.09 -0.95 -26.66
CA GLU A 48 6.03 -0.81 -25.21
C GLU A 48 4.87 -1.62 -24.63
N THR A 49 3.65 -1.45 -25.16
CA THR A 49 2.49 -2.24 -24.70
C THR A 49 2.67 -3.72 -24.92
N TRP A 50 3.19 -4.14 -26.08
CA TRP A 50 3.44 -5.55 -26.38
C TRP A 50 4.41 -6.19 -25.40
N HIS A 51 5.54 -5.52 -25.11
CA HIS A 51 6.52 -6.01 -24.14
C HIS A 51 5.91 -6.14 -22.74
N TYR A 52 5.20 -5.12 -22.29
CA TYR A 52 4.52 -5.15 -20.99
C TYR A 52 3.50 -6.29 -20.93
N ALA A 53 2.64 -6.41 -21.95
CA ALA A 53 1.58 -7.41 -21.99
C ALA A 53 2.12 -8.85 -21.98
N ARG A 54 3.24 -9.12 -22.67
CA ARG A 54 3.90 -10.43 -22.60
C ARG A 54 4.47 -10.74 -21.22
N GLY A 55 5.03 -9.74 -20.53
CA GLY A 55 5.49 -9.90 -19.15
C GLY A 55 4.32 -10.24 -18.22
N ILE A 56 3.21 -9.51 -18.33
CA ILE A 56 1.98 -9.76 -17.57
C ILE A 56 1.39 -11.15 -17.88
N ALA A 57 1.41 -11.59 -19.14
CA ALA A 57 0.94 -12.93 -19.50
C ALA A 57 1.75 -14.04 -18.81
N ALA A 58 3.08 -13.92 -18.79
CA ALA A 58 3.93 -14.87 -18.05
C ALA A 58 3.67 -14.83 -16.55
N PHE A 59 3.57 -13.63 -15.97
CA PHE A 59 3.26 -13.42 -14.55
C PHE A 59 1.94 -14.08 -14.14
N ARG A 60 0.87 -13.89 -14.92
CA ARG A 60 -0.46 -14.46 -14.64
C ARG A 60 -0.50 -15.99 -14.68
N ARG A 61 0.44 -16.63 -15.39
CA ARG A 61 0.59 -18.09 -15.41
C ARG A 61 1.45 -18.62 -14.26
N GLY A 62 2.02 -17.74 -13.43
CA GLY A 62 2.98 -18.11 -12.38
C GLY A 62 4.40 -18.41 -12.91
N ASP A 63 4.68 -18.21 -14.20
CA ASP A 63 6.03 -18.34 -14.77
C ASP A 63 6.82 -17.04 -14.54
N TYR A 64 7.20 -16.84 -13.29
CA TYR A 64 7.80 -15.58 -12.88
C TYR A 64 9.24 -15.38 -13.38
N ALA A 65 9.98 -16.47 -13.61
CA ALA A 65 11.30 -16.40 -14.23
C ALA A 65 11.21 -15.84 -15.65
N GLN A 66 10.23 -16.32 -16.42
CA GLN A 66 9.97 -15.80 -17.76
C GLN A 66 9.38 -14.38 -17.72
N ALA A 67 8.53 -14.05 -16.75
CA ALA A 67 8.02 -12.70 -16.56
C ALA A 67 9.17 -11.70 -16.38
N LEU A 68 10.10 -11.98 -15.45
CA LEU A 68 11.30 -11.17 -15.23
C LEU A 68 12.10 -11.00 -16.53
N GLN A 69 12.43 -12.09 -17.23
CA GLN A 69 13.17 -12.01 -18.49
C GLN A 69 12.45 -11.16 -19.55
N ARG A 70 11.11 -11.28 -19.65
CA ARG A 70 10.31 -10.51 -20.61
C ARG A 70 10.28 -9.03 -20.27
N PHE A 71 10.18 -8.69 -18.99
CA PHE A 71 10.24 -7.30 -18.55
C PHE A 71 11.65 -6.71 -18.71
N GLU A 72 12.73 -7.48 -18.50
CA GLU A 72 14.11 -7.03 -18.76
C GLU A 72 14.33 -6.72 -20.26
N LYS A 73 13.84 -7.60 -21.15
CA LYS A 73 13.80 -7.34 -22.60
C LYS A 73 12.95 -6.10 -22.91
N GLY A 74 11.80 -5.96 -22.26
CA GLY A 74 10.92 -4.80 -22.39
C GLY A 74 11.60 -3.50 -21.98
N ARG A 75 12.38 -3.51 -20.91
CA ARG A 75 13.16 -2.35 -20.45
C ARG A 75 14.24 -1.98 -21.45
N THR A 76 14.91 -2.96 -22.06
CA THR A 76 15.90 -2.71 -23.11
C THR A 76 15.24 -2.05 -24.34
N ALA A 77 14.07 -2.53 -24.73
CA ALA A 77 13.34 -2.01 -25.89
C ALA A 77 12.65 -0.65 -25.65
N ALA A 78 12.20 -0.40 -24.42
CA ALA A 78 11.53 0.83 -24.00
C ALA A 78 12.11 1.36 -22.67
N PRO A 79 13.34 1.92 -22.67
CA PRO A 79 14.03 2.33 -21.44
C PRO A 79 13.29 3.38 -20.60
N ARG A 80 12.43 4.17 -21.24
CA ARG A 80 11.64 5.25 -20.63
C ARG A 80 10.24 4.83 -20.19
N SER A 81 9.86 3.56 -20.34
CA SER A 81 8.54 3.08 -19.93
C SER A 81 8.46 2.98 -18.41
N ALA A 82 7.69 3.89 -17.80
CA ALA A 82 7.47 3.89 -16.36
C ALA A 82 6.68 2.66 -15.89
N ARG A 83 5.80 2.12 -16.75
CA ARG A 83 5.01 0.93 -16.45
C ARG A 83 5.84 -0.36 -16.46
N ILE A 84 6.73 -0.52 -17.45
CA ILE A 84 7.70 -1.65 -17.45
C ILE A 84 8.68 -1.51 -16.29
N ALA A 85 9.08 -0.28 -15.97
CA ALA A 85 9.92 -0.02 -14.82
C ALA A 85 9.29 -0.47 -13.50
N PHE A 86 8.02 -0.12 -13.27
CA PHE A 86 7.29 -0.56 -12.09
C PHE A 86 7.15 -2.08 -12.03
N ALA A 87 6.75 -2.72 -13.13
CA ALA A 87 6.64 -4.18 -13.19
C ALA A 87 7.97 -4.90 -12.93
N LEU A 88 9.09 -4.37 -13.46
CA LEU A 88 10.42 -4.87 -13.13
C LEU A 88 10.74 -4.75 -11.65
N GLY A 89 10.38 -3.65 -11.01
CA GLY A 89 10.59 -3.48 -9.57
C GLY A 89 9.88 -4.56 -8.77
N GLN A 90 8.63 -4.89 -9.12
CA GLN A 90 7.88 -5.99 -8.50
C GLN A 90 8.55 -7.36 -8.73
N GLU A 91 9.05 -7.63 -9.94
CA GLU A 91 9.75 -8.88 -10.21
C GLU A 91 11.09 -9.00 -9.48
N TYR A 92 11.84 -7.89 -9.37
CA TYR A 92 13.09 -7.86 -8.62
C TYR A 92 12.85 -8.06 -7.12
N GLU A 93 11.80 -7.45 -6.57
CA GLU A 93 11.36 -7.66 -5.19
C GLU A 93 11.13 -9.13 -4.89
N ARG A 94 10.35 -9.80 -5.75
CA ARG A 94 9.96 -11.20 -5.59
C ARG A 94 11.17 -12.16 -5.56
N VAL A 95 12.28 -11.78 -6.18
CA VAL A 95 13.54 -12.56 -6.20
C VAL A 95 14.61 -11.99 -5.26
N GLY A 96 14.26 -11.06 -4.37
CA GLY A 96 15.17 -10.49 -3.39
C GLY A 96 16.25 -9.57 -3.97
N ARG A 97 16.13 -9.12 -5.22
CA ARG A 97 17.06 -8.17 -5.86
C ARG A 97 16.71 -6.73 -5.47
N VAL A 98 16.87 -6.40 -4.19
CA VAL A 98 16.43 -5.13 -3.58
C VAL A 98 17.02 -3.89 -4.27
N ALA A 99 18.32 -3.89 -4.58
CA ALA A 99 18.96 -2.76 -5.24
C ALA A 99 18.37 -2.49 -6.63
N ASP A 100 18.11 -3.55 -7.40
CA ASP A 100 17.49 -3.45 -8.73
C ASP A 100 16.02 -3.05 -8.63
N MET A 101 15.30 -3.53 -7.61
CA MET A 101 13.93 -3.11 -7.30
C MET A 101 13.87 -1.60 -7.09
N LEU A 102 14.70 -1.05 -6.20
CA LEU A 102 14.73 0.38 -5.91
C LEU A 102 15.11 1.21 -7.14
N ALA A 103 16.13 0.77 -7.90
CA ALA A 103 16.52 1.44 -9.14
C ALA A 103 15.40 1.42 -10.19
N ALA A 104 14.64 0.32 -10.27
CA ALA A 104 13.50 0.21 -11.17
C ALA A 104 12.37 1.15 -10.76
N PHE A 105 12.05 1.24 -9.47
CA PHE A 105 11.05 2.17 -8.93
C PHE A 105 11.45 3.64 -9.07
N ASP A 106 12.72 3.98 -8.89
CA ASP A 106 13.25 5.33 -9.11
C ASP A 106 13.10 5.81 -10.56
N ALA A 107 13.08 4.88 -11.51
CA ALA A 107 12.87 5.19 -12.91
C ALA A 107 11.39 5.48 -13.26
N CYS A 108 10.45 5.26 -12.32
CA CYS A 108 9.03 5.49 -12.50
C CYS A 108 8.38 6.26 -11.33
N PRO A 109 8.80 7.51 -11.07
CA PRO A 109 8.22 8.30 -10.00
C PRO A 109 6.81 8.79 -10.35
N PHE A 110 5.96 8.97 -9.35
CA PHE A 110 4.74 9.74 -9.48
C PHE A 110 5.07 11.21 -9.87
N PRO A 111 4.27 11.89 -10.71
CA PRO A 111 3.00 11.47 -11.33
C PRO A 111 3.16 10.79 -12.70
N ARG A 112 4.35 10.29 -13.08
CA ARG A 112 4.51 9.52 -14.33
C ARG A 112 3.84 8.15 -14.26
N VAL A 113 3.59 7.68 -13.04
CA VAL A 113 2.77 6.52 -12.70
C VAL A 113 1.61 6.94 -11.81
N PRO A 114 0.53 6.14 -11.70
CA PRO A 114 -0.55 6.38 -10.75
C PRO A 114 -0.05 6.45 -9.31
N SER A 115 -0.76 7.17 -8.44
CA SER A 115 -0.45 7.26 -7.00
C SER A 115 -0.41 5.88 -6.32
N ALA A 116 -1.27 4.95 -6.73
CA ALA A 116 -1.27 3.57 -6.25
C ALA A 116 0.08 2.86 -6.49
N TYR A 117 0.79 3.20 -7.57
CA TYR A 117 2.14 2.66 -7.81
C TYR A 117 3.12 3.28 -6.82
N ALA A 118 3.01 4.56 -6.51
CA ALA A 118 3.86 5.22 -5.51
C ALA A 118 3.64 4.67 -4.10
N LEU A 119 2.39 4.41 -3.69
CA LEU A 119 2.11 3.74 -2.41
C LEU A 119 2.68 2.33 -2.38
N MET A 120 2.56 1.58 -3.47
CA MET A 120 3.16 0.24 -3.58
C MET A 120 4.69 0.27 -3.56
N GLN A 121 5.31 1.22 -4.24
CA GLN A 121 6.77 1.47 -4.18
C GLN A 121 7.21 1.76 -2.75
N ALA A 122 6.45 2.59 -2.04
CA ALA A 122 6.69 2.92 -0.64
C ALA A 122 6.57 1.70 0.27
N ARG A 123 5.52 0.90 0.09
CA ARG A 123 5.31 -0.35 0.84
C ARG A 123 6.47 -1.32 0.62
N PHE A 124 6.90 -1.55 -0.62
CA PHE A 124 8.04 -2.43 -0.89
C PHE A 124 9.34 -1.90 -0.30
N ALA A 125 9.63 -0.61 -0.43
CA ALA A 125 10.79 -0.01 0.19
C ALA A 125 10.78 -0.20 1.73
N TYR A 126 9.62 0.00 2.35
CA TYR A 126 9.41 -0.25 3.78
C TYR A 126 9.64 -1.71 4.18
N LEU A 127 9.07 -2.65 3.43
CA LEU A 127 9.20 -4.09 3.68
C LEU A 127 10.66 -4.56 3.62
N TRP A 128 11.53 -3.82 2.92
CA TRP A 128 12.97 -4.07 2.78
C TRP A 128 13.86 -3.10 3.59
N ASP A 129 13.37 -2.50 4.67
CA ASP A 129 14.14 -1.60 5.57
C ASP A 129 14.66 -0.31 4.93
N HIS A 130 13.90 0.25 3.98
CA HIS A 130 14.21 1.53 3.37
C HIS A 130 13.11 2.58 3.63
N PRO A 131 12.80 2.95 4.90
CA PRO A 131 11.72 3.89 5.22
C PRO A 131 11.97 5.31 4.67
N GLN A 132 13.23 5.77 4.63
CA GLN A 132 13.55 7.05 3.97
C GLN A 132 13.24 7.01 2.47
N LYS A 133 13.43 5.85 1.85
CA LYS A 133 13.10 5.66 0.44
C LYS A 133 11.60 5.59 0.24
N ALA A 134 10.88 4.94 1.15
CA ALA A 134 9.44 4.92 1.17
C ALA A 134 8.85 6.35 1.25
N LEU A 135 9.41 7.20 2.12
CA LEU A 135 9.05 8.63 2.19
C LEU A 135 9.22 9.35 0.86
N GLN A 136 10.33 9.13 0.14
CA GLN A 136 10.57 9.75 -1.15
C GLN A 136 9.49 9.44 -2.19
N TYR A 137 8.87 8.26 -2.12
CA TYR A 137 7.79 7.88 -3.03
C TYR A 137 6.44 8.51 -2.65
N VAL A 138 6.19 8.76 -1.36
CA VAL A 138 4.91 9.31 -0.88
C VAL A 138 4.86 10.84 -0.93
N LEU A 139 5.95 11.53 -0.63
CA LEU A 139 6.01 13.01 -0.56
C LEU A 139 5.42 13.72 -1.81
N PRO A 140 5.68 13.28 -3.05
CA PRO A 140 5.09 13.90 -4.24
C PRO A 140 3.55 13.87 -4.30
N ILE A 141 2.91 12.94 -3.59
CA ILE A 141 1.44 12.89 -3.48
C ILE A 141 0.96 14.05 -2.60
N LEU A 142 1.62 14.30 -1.47
CA LEU A 142 1.31 15.45 -0.60
C LEU A 142 1.45 16.77 -1.36
N ASP A 143 2.56 16.94 -2.10
CA ASP A 143 2.79 18.14 -2.90
C ASP A 143 1.71 18.36 -3.97
N THR A 144 1.06 17.28 -4.43
CA THR A 144 -0.06 17.36 -5.38
C THR A 144 -1.33 17.90 -4.73
N TYR A 145 -1.64 17.50 -3.50
CA TYR A 145 -2.77 18.10 -2.77
C TYR A 145 -2.54 19.59 -2.57
N GLU A 146 -1.32 19.97 -2.17
CA GLU A 146 -0.95 21.38 -1.92
C GLU A 146 -1.00 22.22 -3.21
N ALA A 147 -0.56 21.67 -4.34
CA ALA A 147 -0.65 22.33 -5.64
C ALA A 147 -2.09 22.49 -6.14
N LEU A 148 -2.97 21.54 -5.82
CA LEU A 148 -4.38 21.59 -6.18
C LEU A 148 -5.22 22.36 -5.15
N GLN A 149 -4.68 22.59 -3.95
CA GLN A 149 -5.37 23.16 -2.78
C GLN A 149 -6.70 22.46 -2.49
N ILE A 150 -6.71 21.13 -2.61
CA ILE A 150 -7.90 20.32 -2.39
C ILE A 150 -7.54 18.94 -1.83
N ALA A 151 -8.26 18.54 -0.79
CA ALA A 151 -8.21 17.24 -0.13
C ALA A 151 -9.61 16.64 0.07
N ASP A 152 -10.61 17.13 -0.67
CA ASP A 152 -11.94 16.52 -0.75
C ASP A 152 -11.88 15.09 -1.31
N ASP A 153 -12.38 14.13 -0.55
CA ASP A 153 -12.27 12.70 -0.87
C ASP A 153 -12.88 12.33 -2.23
N HIS A 154 -14.00 12.95 -2.61
CA HIS A 154 -14.64 12.68 -3.90
C HIS A 154 -13.76 13.17 -5.07
N PHE A 155 -13.21 14.38 -4.96
CA PHE A 155 -12.30 14.93 -5.94
C PHE A 155 -11.02 14.08 -6.05
N LEU A 156 -10.42 13.71 -4.92
CA LEU A 156 -9.22 12.88 -4.88
C LEU A 156 -9.45 11.51 -5.54
N PHE A 157 -10.58 10.86 -5.20
CA PHE A 157 -10.97 9.58 -5.76
C PHE A 157 -11.09 9.63 -7.30
N ILE A 158 -11.79 10.65 -7.84
CA ILE A 158 -11.94 10.81 -9.30
C ILE A 158 -10.58 11.00 -10.00
N ARG A 159 -9.62 11.63 -9.33
CA ARG A 159 -8.26 11.83 -9.86
C ARG A 159 -7.33 10.64 -9.62
N GLY A 160 -7.81 9.58 -8.97
CA GLY A 160 -7.01 8.43 -8.61
C GLY A 160 -5.89 8.81 -7.64
N LEU A 161 -6.16 9.73 -6.72
CA LEU A 161 -5.29 10.04 -5.59
C LEU A 161 -5.82 9.34 -4.33
N PRO A 162 -4.96 8.85 -3.43
CA PRO A 162 -5.39 8.38 -2.12
C PRO A 162 -5.99 9.55 -1.33
N PHE A 163 -6.78 9.24 -0.30
CA PHE A 163 -7.30 10.27 0.60
C PHE A 163 -6.15 10.91 1.39
N PHE A 164 -6.30 12.19 1.75
CA PHE A 164 -5.25 12.91 2.46
C PHE A 164 -4.83 12.19 3.75
N GLY A 165 -5.81 11.73 4.54
CA GLY A 165 -5.54 11.03 5.79
C GLY A 165 -4.74 9.74 5.61
N GLU A 166 -4.95 9.01 4.50
CA GLU A 166 -4.15 7.82 4.20
C GLU A 166 -2.70 8.19 3.88
N THR A 167 -2.48 9.17 3.00
CA THR A 167 -1.14 9.68 2.68
C THR A 167 -0.43 10.20 3.92
N TRP A 168 -1.12 10.95 4.77
CA TRP A 168 -0.58 11.44 6.03
C TRP A 168 -0.15 10.29 6.95
N SER A 169 -0.94 9.22 7.03
CA SER A 169 -0.63 8.06 7.88
C SER A 169 0.54 7.25 7.35
N TYR A 170 0.74 7.19 6.03
CA TYR A 170 1.99 6.67 5.44
C TYR A 170 3.21 7.50 5.84
N LEU A 171 3.11 8.83 5.76
CA LEU A 171 4.18 9.73 6.19
C LEU A 171 4.45 9.56 7.69
N GLY A 172 3.40 9.47 8.50
CA GLY A 172 3.47 9.21 9.94
C GLY A 172 4.18 7.92 10.26
N ALA A 173 3.80 6.82 9.61
CA ALA A 173 4.44 5.52 9.76
C ALA A 173 5.96 5.60 9.53
N PHE A 174 6.37 6.15 8.39
CA PHE A 174 7.80 6.18 8.06
C PHE A 174 8.57 7.17 8.92
N LEU A 175 8.00 8.34 9.26
CA LEU A 175 8.66 9.32 10.10
C LEU A 175 8.76 8.89 11.56
N GLU A 176 7.81 8.10 12.08
CA GLU A 176 7.95 7.43 13.37
C GLU A 176 9.13 6.45 13.34
N LEU A 177 9.23 5.61 12.32
CA LEU A 177 10.34 4.64 12.17
C LEU A 177 11.71 5.31 12.02
N THR A 178 11.76 6.50 11.41
CA THR A 178 13.01 7.26 11.28
C THR A 178 13.27 8.21 12.46
N GLY A 179 12.36 8.29 13.43
CA GLY A 179 12.48 9.17 14.60
C GLY A 179 12.37 10.66 14.29
N ASP A 180 11.71 11.05 13.19
CA ASP A 180 11.60 12.44 12.73
C ASP A 180 10.15 12.97 12.82
N LEU A 181 9.60 12.95 14.03
CA LEU A 181 8.28 13.51 14.32
C LEU A 181 8.24 15.04 14.09
N ALA A 182 9.38 15.72 14.16
CA ALA A 182 9.49 17.14 13.85
C ALA A 182 9.14 17.42 12.38
N MET A 183 9.63 16.59 11.45
CA MET A 183 9.22 16.65 10.05
C MET A 183 7.73 16.33 9.87
N LEU A 184 7.18 15.34 10.58
CA LEU A 184 5.74 15.04 10.50
C LEU A 184 4.89 16.24 10.93
N ARG A 185 5.27 16.90 12.02
CA ARG A 185 4.64 18.15 12.48
C ARG A 185 4.74 19.25 11.44
N ALA A 186 5.92 19.46 10.86
CA ALA A 186 6.14 20.48 9.84
C ALA A 186 5.30 20.23 8.57
N LEU A 187 5.21 18.99 8.11
CA LEU A 187 4.36 18.61 6.96
C LEU A 187 2.87 18.79 7.28
N THR A 188 2.46 18.47 8.50
CA THR A 188 1.07 18.67 8.95
C THR A 188 0.70 20.15 8.96
N GLU A 189 1.56 21.00 9.52
CA GLU A 189 1.33 22.45 9.56
C GLU A 189 1.36 23.06 8.16
N ARG A 190 2.28 22.61 7.29
CA ARG A 190 2.31 22.98 5.88
C ARG A 190 0.99 22.61 5.19
N ALA A 191 0.50 21.39 5.36
CA ALA A 191 -0.77 20.96 4.79
C ALA A 191 -1.96 21.82 5.27
N ARG A 192 -2.03 22.16 6.56
CA ARG A 192 -3.05 23.06 7.14
C ARG A 192 -3.02 24.47 6.52
N GLN A 193 -1.85 24.92 6.09
CA GLN A 193 -1.72 26.22 5.43
C GLN A 193 -2.28 26.22 4.01
N HIS A 194 -2.25 25.07 3.32
CA HIS A 194 -2.66 24.95 1.93
C HIS A 194 -4.06 24.37 1.71
N LEU A 195 -4.51 23.47 2.59
CA LEU A 195 -5.76 22.70 2.48
C LEU A 195 -6.78 23.21 3.51
N LYS A 196 -7.43 24.33 3.21
CA LYS A 196 -8.28 25.06 4.18
C LYS A 196 -9.62 24.37 4.45
N GLU A 197 -10.06 23.53 3.53
CA GLU A 197 -11.30 22.76 3.59
C GLU A 197 -11.16 21.45 4.38
N TYR A 198 -9.93 20.97 4.59
CA TYR A 198 -9.69 19.73 5.31
C TYR A 198 -9.65 19.97 6.83
N VAL A 199 -10.31 19.10 7.59
CA VAL A 199 -10.33 19.14 9.06
C VAL A 199 -9.21 18.26 9.60
N PHE A 200 -8.25 18.86 10.31
CA PHE A 200 -7.02 18.20 10.75
C PHE A 200 -7.06 17.66 12.19
N ASP A 201 -8.18 17.76 12.89
CA ASP A 201 -8.27 17.45 14.32
C ASP A 201 -7.78 16.03 14.65
N GLY A 202 -8.11 15.06 13.80
CA GLY A 202 -7.62 13.68 13.93
C GLY A 202 -6.10 13.54 13.79
N GLN A 203 -5.50 14.12 12.74
CA GLN A 203 -4.05 14.06 12.53
C GLN A 203 -3.28 14.80 13.62
N VAL A 204 -3.80 15.95 14.07
CA VAL A 204 -3.20 16.71 15.18
C VAL A 204 -3.27 15.89 16.48
N LEU A 205 -4.40 15.27 16.77
CA LEU A 205 -4.56 14.40 17.94
C LEU A 205 -3.55 13.24 17.94
N VAL A 206 -3.43 12.52 16.81
CA VAL A 206 -2.46 11.42 16.66
C VAL A 206 -1.02 11.91 16.84
N LEU A 207 -0.66 13.04 16.25
CA LEU A 207 0.66 13.65 16.39
C LEU A 207 0.98 14.02 17.85
N GLU A 208 0.03 14.61 18.58
CA GLU A 208 0.21 14.91 20.00
C GLU A 208 0.37 13.65 20.84
N CYS A 209 -0.40 12.59 20.55
CA CYS A 209 -0.26 11.30 21.21
C CYS A 209 1.12 10.67 20.99
N LEU A 210 1.64 10.76 19.76
CA LEU A 210 2.97 10.31 19.38
C LEU A 210 4.07 11.02 20.17
N GLU A 211 4.05 12.35 20.21
CA GLU A 211 5.09 13.15 20.86
C GLU A 211 5.09 13.01 22.38
N ARG A 212 3.90 12.82 22.98
CA ARG A 212 3.76 12.61 24.43
C ARG A 212 3.91 11.15 24.83
N ASN A 213 3.91 10.23 23.86
CA ASN A 213 3.78 8.80 24.08
C ASN A 213 2.58 8.46 24.99
N ASP A 214 1.44 9.12 24.75
CA ASP A 214 0.20 8.96 25.50
C ASP A 214 -0.98 8.86 24.54
N VAL A 215 -1.58 7.68 24.46
CA VAL A 215 -2.72 7.37 23.57
C VAL A 215 -4.08 7.62 24.24
N THR A 216 -4.12 8.04 25.50
CA THR A 216 -5.36 8.26 26.25
C THR A 216 -6.33 9.21 25.54
N PRO A 217 -5.87 10.37 25.00
CA PRO A 217 -6.76 11.27 24.27
C PRO A 217 -7.36 10.64 23.00
N LEU A 218 -6.58 9.82 22.29
CA LEU A 218 -7.04 9.11 21.09
C LEU A 218 -8.09 8.05 21.42
N ILE A 219 -7.89 7.30 22.51
CA ILE A 219 -8.88 6.33 23.01
C ILE A 219 -10.20 7.03 23.34
N ALA A 220 -10.16 8.14 24.08
CA ALA A 220 -11.38 8.89 24.44
C ALA A 220 -12.13 9.42 23.20
N ALA A 221 -11.40 9.89 22.18
CA ALA A 221 -11.99 10.33 20.93
C ALA A 221 -12.67 9.17 20.17
N LEU A 222 -12.01 8.01 20.09
CA LEU A 222 -12.57 6.81 19.46
C LEU A 222 -13.78 6.27 20.22
N GLU A 223 -13.76 6.28 21.56
CA GLU A 223 -14.91 5.91 22.39
C GLU A 223 -16.13 6.76 22.05
N HIS A 224 -15.95 8.08 21.94
CA HIS A 224 -17.03 8.97 21.51
C HIS A 224 -17.52 8.65 20.09
N THR A 225 -16.61 8.46 19.12
CA THR A 225 -16.97 8.11 17.74
C THR A 225 -17.76 6.80 17.66
N VAL A 226 -17.34 5.77 18.41
CA VAL A 226 -18.03 4.48 18.44
C VAL A 226 -19.41 4.61 19.09
N GLN A 227 -19.52 5.29 20.23
CA GLN A 227 -20.81 5.50 20.92
C GLN A 227 -21.80 6.28 20.06
N GLU A 228 -21.35 7.38 19.44
CA GLU A 228 -22.17 8.20 18.55
C GLU A 228 -22.60 7.42 17.31
N GLY A 229 -21.66 6.72 16.65
CA GLY A 229 -21.96 5.91 15.48
C GLY A 229 -22.97 4.80 15.77
N MET A 230 -22.84 4.11 16.91
CA MET A 230 -23.83 3.11 17.35
C MET A 230 -25.21 3.74 17.59
N ALA A 231 -25.27 4.91 18.25
CA ALA A 231 -26.53 5.61 18.52
C ALA A 231 -27.24 6.05 17.23
N LEU A 232 -26.48 6.38 16.18
CA LEU A 232 -26.99 6.80 14.87
C LEU A 232 -27.19 5.64 13.88
N GLY A 233 -26.83 4.41 14.25
CA GLY A 233 -26.89 3.24 13.37
C GLY A 233 -25.90 3.29 12.20
N TRP A 234 -24.77 3.97 12.38
CA TRP A 234 -23.69 4.03 11.39
C TRP A 234 -22.72 2.85 11.53
N PRO A 235 -22.04 2.44 10.45
CA PRO A 235 -20.98 1.44 10.54
C PRO A 235 -19.84 1.90 11.46
N VAL A 236 -19.54 1.12 12.50
CA VAL A 236 -18.49 1.43 13.50
C VAL A 236 -17.39 0.38 13.59
N GLY A 237 -17.37 -0.64 12.71
CA GLY A 237 -16.40 -1.75 12.80
C GLY A 237 -14.95 -1.27 12.82
N TYR A 238 -14.57 -0.37 11.92
CA TYR A 238 -13.20 0.19 11.89
C TYR A 238 -12.83 0.93 13.18
N PRO A 239 -13.55 2.00 13.61
CA PRO A 239 -13.19 2.70 14.84
C PRO A 239 -13.29 1.80 16.10
N ALA A 240 -14.20 0.82 16.14
CA ALA A 240 -14.30 -0.13 17.24
C ALA A 240 -13.08 -1.05 17.34
N ILE A 241 -12.57 -1.57 16.20
CA ILE A 241 -11.33 -2.35 16.18
C ILE A 241 -10.14 -1.49 16.59
N CYS A 242 -10.01 -0.27 16.05
CA CYS A 242 -8.94 0.65 16.46
C CYS A 242 -8.96 0.89 17.97
N LEU A 243 -10.13 1.15 18.53
CA LEU A 243 -10.32 1.35 19.97
C LEU A 243 -9.90 0.13 20.78
N ALA A 244 -10.40 -1.06 20.44
CA ALA A 244 -10.09 -2.30 21.14
C ALA A 244 -8.60 -2.64 21.08
N VAL A 245 -7.95 -2.42 19.93
CA VAL A 245 -6.50 -2.62 19.78
C VAL A 245 -5.73 -1.68 20.71
N LEU A 246 -6.10 -0.40 20.79
CA LEU A 246 -5.44 0.55 21.69
C LEU A 246 -5.68 0.21 23.17
N GLN A 247 -6.91 -0.16 23.53
CA GLN A 247 -7.25 -0.55 24.91
C GLN A 247 -6.53 -1.85 25.32
N SER A 248 -6.44 -2.84 24.44
CA SER A 248 -5.73 -4.10 24.70
C SER A 248 -4.23 -3.91 24.96
N GLN A 249 -3.65 -2.80 24.49
CA GLN A 249 -2.25 -2.45 24.73
C GLN A 249 -2.02 -1.76 26.08
N ARG A 250 -3.08 -1.34 26.79
CA ARG A 250 -2.99 -0.64 28.09
C ARG A 250 -3.04 -1.57 29.30
N THR A 251 -3.46 -2.81 29.12
CA THR A 251 -3.46 -3.82 30.18
C THR A 251 -2.22 -4.70 30.08
N ASP A 252 -1.68 -5.06 31.23
CA ASP A 252 -0.60 -6.03 31.39
C ASP A 252 -1.15 -7.47 31.47
N ASP A 253 -2.47 -7.65 31.63
CA ASP A 253 -3.11 -8.97 31.65
C ASP A 253 -3.45 -9.42 30.21
N PRO A 254 -2.81 -10.49 29.70
CA PRO A 254 -3.07 -10.99 28.36
C PRO A 254 -4.51 -11.51 28.18
N GLN A 255 -5.15 -12.02 29.22
CA GLN A 255 -6.53 -12.52 29.14
C GLN A 255 -7.52 -11.38 29.02
N GLU A 256 -7.30 -10.29 29.76
CA GLU A 256 -8.08 -9.06 29.63
C GLU A 256 -7.90 -8.44 28.25
N ALA A 257 -6.66 -8.39 27.74
CA ALA A 257 -6.37 -7.89 26.39
C ALA A 257 -7.13 -8.68 25.30
N GLU A 258 -7.12 -10.02 25.38
CA GLU A 258 -7.89 -10.87 24.45
C GLU A 258 -9.40 -10.64 24.58
N HIS A 259 -9.92 -10.50 25.82
CA HIS A 259 -11.34 -10.21 26.04
C HIS A 259 -11.76 -8.88 25.42
N ILE A 260 -10.93 -7.83 25.51
CA ILE A 260 -11.16 -6.54 24.86
C ILE A 260 -11.25 -6.69 23.34
N LEU A 261 -10.32 -7.46 22.74
CA LEU A 261 -10.30 -7.70 21.30
C LEU A 261 -11.52 -8.51 20.80
N ASP A 262 -11.98 -9.46 21.62
CA ASP A 262 -13.14 -10.32 21.35
C ASP A 262 -14.48 -9.59 21.50
N ALA A 263 -14.53 -8.54 22.32
CA ALA A 263 -15.76 -7.77 22.56
C ALA A 263 -16.27 -7.05 21.30
N VAL A 264 -15.40 -6.79 20.32
CA VAL A 264 -15.80 -6.19 19.05
C VAL A 264 -16.45 -7.23 18.15
N THR A 265 -17.75 -7.09 17.89
CA THR A 265 -18.44 -7.95 16.91
C THR A 265 -18.33 -7.34 15.52
N LEU A 266 -17.77 -8.09 14.57
CA LEU A 266 -17.71 -7.71 13.16
C LEU A 266 -18.84 -8.40 12.40
N SER A 267 -19.42 -7.68 11.44
CA SER A 267 -20.48 -8.18 10.55
C SER A 267 -19.91 -8.61 9.19
N ASP A 268 -20.72 -9.26 8.36
CA ASP A 268 -20.33 -9.61 6.99
C ASP A 268 -20.15 -8.37 6.08
N GLU A 269 -20.64 -7.20 6.51
CA GLU A 269 -20.43 -5.92 5.82
C GLU A 269 -19.07 -5.29 6.16
N ASP A 270 -18.43 -5.74 7.24
CA ASP A 270 -17.13 -5.25 7.65
C ASP A 270 -16.01 -5.84 6.78
N PRO A 271 -15.01 -5.05 6.38
CA PRO A 271 -13.89 -5.54 5.58
C PRO A 271 -13.12 -6.66 6.32
N PRO A 272 -12.73 -7.76 5.65
CA PRO A 272 -11.92 -8.82 6.26
C PRO A 272 -10.61 -8.34 6.91
N LEU A 273 -10.07 -7.21 6.41
CA LEU A 273 -8.89 -6.52 6.94
C LEU A 273 -9.02 -6.19 8.44
N LEU A 274 -10.23 -5.93 8.94
CA LEU A 274 -10.46 -5.60 10.35
C LEU A 274 -10.08 -6.75 11.28
N ASP A 275 -10.35 -7.98 10.84
CA ASP A 275 -9.98 -9.17 11.59
C ASP A 275 -8.49 -9.49 11.42
N ASP A 276 -7.85 -9.09 10.31
CA ASP A 276 -6.39 -9.15 10.17
C ASP A 276 -5.68 -8.19 11.14
N ILE A 277 -6.24 -6.99 11.36
CA ILE A 277 -5.76 -6.03 12.37
C ILE A 277 -5.87 -6.62 13.77
N ARG A 278 -7.03 -7.22 14.11
CA ARG A 278 -7.23 -7.93 15.38
C ARG A 278 -6.19 -9.04 15.55
N LEU A 279 -5.95 -9.84 14.50
CA LEU A 279 -4.99 -10.93 14.54
C LEU A 279 -3.56 -10.43 14.80
N LEU A 280 -3.15 -9.32 14.18
CA LEU A 280 -1.85 -8.69 14.47
C LEU A 280 -1.79 -8.19 15.92
N ALA A 281 -2.87 -7.63 16.46
CA ALA A 281 -2.94 -7.21 17.85
C ALA A 281 -2.77 -8.38 18.82
N ARG A 282 -3.38 -9.53 18.53
CA ARG A 282 -3.18 -10.77 19.32
C ARG A 282 -1.75 -11.27 19.28
N CYS A 283 -1.08 -11.17 18.13
CA CYS A 283 0.35 -11.47 18.04
C CYS A 283 1.14 -10.56 19.01
N ALA A 284 0.84 -9.27 19.03
CA ALA A 284 1.47 -8.32 19.96
C ALA A 284 1.14 -8.61 21.43
N VAL A 285 -0.07 -9.08 21.76
CA VAL A 285 -0.44 -9.51 23.13
C VAL A 285 0.38 -10.73 23.56
N ALA A 286 0.42 -11.78 22.74
CA ALA A 286 1.20 -12.99 23.03
C ALA A 286 2.69 -12.67 23.23
N HIS A 287 3.22 -11.78 22.40
CA HIS A 287 4.60 -11.30 22.52
C HIS A 287 4.88 -10.63 23.88
N ARG A 288 4.03 -9.68 24.30
CA ARG A 288 4.18 -9.00 25.60
C ARG A 288 4.05 -9.98 26.77
N ALA A 289 3.24 -11.02 26.61
CA ALA A 289 3.04 -12.07 27.61
C ALA A 289 4.24 -13.06 27.69
N GLY A 290 5.16 -13.04 26.72
CA GLY A 290 6.23 -14.03 26.61
C GLY A 290 5.75 -15.43 26.22
N ASP A 291 4.59 -15.52 25.55
CA ASP A 291 4.04 -16.78 25.06
C ASP A 291 4.50 -17.05 23.61
N ASP A 292 5.74 -17.52 23.48
CA ASP A 292 6.41 -17.72 22.19
C ASP A 292 5.66 -18.73 21.28
N GLU A 293 5.06 -19.78 21.87
CA GLU A 293 4.31 -20.79 21.10
C GLU A 293 3.04 -20.20 20.49
N ARG A 294 2.31 -19.41 21.30
CA ARG A 294 1.10 -18.72 20.83
C ARG A 294 1.44 -17.63 19.82
N GLU A 295 2.48 -16.84 20.08
CA GLU A 295 2.95 -15.81 19.16
C GLU A 295 3.27 -16.44 17.78
N ALA A 296 4.08 -17.50 17.75
CA ALA A 296 4.45 -18.17 16.50
C ALA A 296 3.26 -18.80 15.74
N LEU A 297 2.23 -19.27 16.44
CA LEU A 297 1.00 -19.75 15.82
C LEU A 297 0.22 -18.61 15.15
N LEU A 298 0.02 -17.51 15.88
CA LEU A 298 -0.73 -16.35 15.39
C LEU A 298 0.00 -15.64 14.25
N MET A 299 1.33 -15.50 14.34
CA MET A 299 2.16 -14.94 13.28
C MET A 299 2.00 -15.71 11.97
N ARG A 300 1.98 -17.05 12.02
CA ARG A 300 1.76 -17.89 10.82
C ARG A 300 0.40 -17.64 10.21
N GLN A 301 -0.67 -17.63 11.02
CA GLN A 301 -2.02 -17.32 10.57
C GLN A 301 -2.10 -15.92 9.95
N PHE A 302 -1.43 -14.94 10.56
CA PHE A 302 -1.38 -13.58 10.06
C PHE A 302 -0.66 -13.51 8.72
N LEU A 303 0.51 -14.14 8.56
CA LEU A 303 1.28 -14.13 7.32
C LEU A 303 0.59 -14.88 6.17
N GLU A 304 -0.22 -15.89 6.48
CA GLU A 304 -1.08 -16.55 5.48
C GLU A 304 -2.14 -15.60 4.92
N ARG A 305 -2.72 -14.74 5.76
CA ARG A 305 -3.75 -13.76 5.37
C ARG A 305 -3.16 -12.48 4.78
N GLN A 306 -2.02 -12.06 5.31
CA GLN A 306 -1.31 -10.82 4.99
C GLN A 306 0.15 -11.10 4.63
N PRO A 307 0.41 -11.74 3.47
CA PRO A 307 1.76 -12.11 3.03
C PRO A 307 2.66 -10.91 2.69
N MET A 308 2.12 -9.69 2.72
CA MET A 308 2.86 -8.43 2.56
C MET A 308 2.72 -7.54 3.81
N LEU A 309 2.38 -8.14 4.97
CA LEU A 309 2.03 -7.47 6.22
C LEU A 309 0.83 -6.51 6.03
N LEU A 310 0.42 -5.75 7.04
CA LEU A 310 -0.54 -4.66 6.81
C LEU A 310 0.12 -3.52 6.06
N GLU A 311 -0.69 -2.68 5.43
CA GLU A 311 -0.21 -1.39 4.94
C GLU A 311 0.43 -0.59 6.09
N PRO A 312 1.58 0.08 5.87
CA PRO A 312 2.26 0.85 6.92
C PRO A 312 1.35 1.89 7.58
N SER A 313 0.50 2.56 6.79
CA SER A 313 -0.51 3.50 7.28
C SER A 313 -1.48 2.84 8.26
N ARG A 314 -1.98 1.64 7.95
CA ARG A 314 -2.91 0.91 8.82
C ARG A 314 -2.25 0.46 10.12
N ALA A 315 -1.05 -0.11 10.04
CA ALA A 315 -0.31 -0.52 11.24
C ALA A 315 0.02 0.69 12.15
N PHE A 316 0.30 1.85 11.55
CA PHE A 316 0.51 3.11 12.25
C PHE A 316 -0.76 3.62 12.95
N ASP A 317 -1.90 3.63 12.25
CA ASP A 317 -3.20 4.11 12.77
C ASP A 317 -3.61 3.40 14.07
N VAL A 318 -3.33 2.10 14.16
CA VAL A 318 -3.67 1.25 15.33
C VAL A 318 -2.50 1.03 16.30
N ARG A 319 -1.39 1.76 16.13
CA ARG A 319 -0.18 1.69 16.97
C ARG A 319 0.48 0.31 17.02
N LEU A 320 0.30 -0.51 15.99
CA LEU A 320 0.95 -1.83 15.86
C LEU A 320 2.19 -1.80 14.96
N LEU A 321 2.59 -0.62 14.47
CA LEU A 321 3.73 -0.48 13.56
C LEU A 321 5.02 -1.10 14.13
N GLN A 322 5.34 -0.82 15.39
CA GLN A 322 6.54 -1.36 16.05
C GLN A 322 6.51 -2.89 16.15
N TYR A 323 5.34 -3.47 16.43
CA TYR A 323 5.19 -4.93 16.44
C TYR A 323 5.33 -5.51 15.03
N GLN A 324 4.71 -4.86 14.03
CA GLN A 324 4.82 -5.28 12.63
C GLN A 324 6.27 -5.32 12.12
N GLU A 325 7.15 -4.43 12.61
CA GLU A 325 8.58 -4.47 12.26
C GLU A 325 9.24 -5.82 12.56
N ARG A 326 8.77 -6.52 13.60
CA ARG A 326 9.26 -7.84 14.00
C ARG A 326 8.92 -8.93 12.97
N LEU A 327 7.90 -8.71 12.13
CA LEU A 327 7.45 -9.65 11.12
C LEU A 327 8.17 -9.48 9.77
N LYS A 328 8.85 -8.36 9.53
CA LYS A 328 9.56 -8.10 8.27
C LYS A 328 10.64 -9.13 7.94
N PRO A 329 11.45 -9.64 8.88
CA PRO A 329 12.40 -10.72 8.57
C PRO A 329 11.72 -11.95 7.95
N LEU A 330 10.58 -12.39 8.51
CA LEU A 330 9.82 -13.53 8.00
C LEU A 330 9.27 -13.29 6.59
N TYR A 331 8.87 -12.06 6.28
CA TYR A 331 8.48 -11.66 4.93
C TYR A 331 9.63 -11.84 3.91
N ARG A 332 10.87 -11.54 4.31
CA ARG A 332 12.05 -11.57 3.44
C ARG A 332 12.66 -12.94 3.29
N GLU A 333 12.61 -13.78 4.32
CA GLU A 333 13.16 -15.14 4.30
C GLU A 333 12.65 -15.95 3.12
N GLY A 334 11.38 -15.78 2.73
CA GLY A 334 10.80 -16.45 1.55
C GLY A 334 11.24 -15.90 0.19
N ARG A 335 12.03 -14.81 0.14
CA ARG A 335 12.37 -14.06 -1.08
C ARG A 335 13.87 -13.94 -1.34
N VAL A 336 14.71 -14.16 -0.32
CA VAL A 336 16.16 -14.19 -0.47
C VAL A 336 16.58 -15.63 -0.82
N PRO A 337 17.26 -15.88 -1.95
CA PRO A 337 17.79 -17.20 -2.25
C PRO A 337 18.77 -17.66 -1.15
N GLU A 338 18.68 -18.92 -0.73
CA GLU A 338 19.63 -19.52 0.22
C GLU A 338 21.08 -19.25 -0.25
N GLY A 339 21.86 -18.55 0.58
CA GLY A 339 23.28 -18.22 0.29
C GLY A 339 23.57 -16.77 -0.10
N ALA A 340 22.59 -15.87 -0.12
CA ALA A 340 22.81 -14.43 -0.34
C ALA A 340 22.96 -13.61 0.96
N SER A 341 22.88 -14.23 2.13
CA SER A 341 23.15 -13.60 3.43
C SER A 341 24.67 -13.56 3.69
N GLY A 342 25.33 -12.50 3.20
CA GLY A 342 26.75 -12.22 3.44
C GLY A 342 26.95 -10.99 4.29
#